data_AF-A0A2E7STG2-F1
#
_entry.id   AF-A0A2E7STG2-F1
#
_cell.length_a   1.000
_cell.length_b   1.000
_cell.length_c   1.000
_cell.angle_alpha   90.00
_cell.angle_beta   90.00
_cell.angle_gamma   90.00
#
_symmetry.space_group_name_H-M   'P 1'
#
loop_
_entity.id
_entity.type
_entity.pdbx_description
1 polymer ?
#
loop_
_entity_poly.entity_id
_entity_poly.type
_entity_poly.pdbx_seq_one_letter_code
_entity_poly.pdbx_strand_id
1 'polypeptide(L)'
;GDAREINLTGESREQKQRILNDLNLDRDALKKANDTKALESLLARSRDISRLREISEFLRTAHPDSGNAMRSLIRQVYPETTRMQEQRDSERDRFRSFFARRLPENARPPAMRVEDDGERRRGREGGFSFLSSRSNRRDNERSEEPLTVEQLTEITKELADYDRGMADEFARLAKRAMKDEAKRKALDEALQPLAKRSPITAPAKFSPSGVFLKPLKEKDEASKLFDGDDVPEYKISLSPESIESLKKEPKVFARGTFESGDVKLENVGVRLKGFIGSFRPFDGQSKNGFTVKFNAFKNGQRFMGLKKLQLNNAAQDSTFIRERLGYALFREAGLPAPRVGHATVSINGDPFGLYVQVEASTEDFLGRWFEDTKGDLYEGPTDISNWKNLDLDSDPDRAQRGLLMGFAEAAKRAEDTNDLSPLEDWVDLGHFARFMAMEILCDHWDGYLSPNNYRVYRNPTDRKFYFIPHGADQLFRNSNNSLFGSSRGRSAVVAAFRSTDEGKLLLEEAMHYLLGTIWNPEKIQARIMQDYNRIRPHIHADAKRPYDLFEVEDRLQDTLKYFSKAERLKRWQLMALDDRELEERLSRLSSRSRWGR
;
A
#
# COMPACT_ATOMS: atom_id res chain seq x y z
N GLY A 1 -15.37 -39.79 0.21
CA GLY A 1 -16.50 -39.31 1.03
C GLY A 1 -16.98 -38.02 0.42
N ASP A 2 -18.29 -37.88 0.24
CA ASP A 2 -19.02 -36.89 -0.56
C ASP A 2 -18.33 -35.56 -0.88
N ALA A 3 -17.97 -35.39 -2.16
CA ALA A 3 -17.59 -34.11 -2.78
C ALA A 3 -18.82 -33.29 -3.20
N ARG A 4 -19.99 -33.50 -2.57
CA ARG A 4 -21.28 -33.02 -3.09
C ARG A 4 -21.69 -31.61 -2.69
N GLU A 5 -21.02 -30.96 -1.76
CA GLU A 5 -21.37 -29.58 -1.42
C GLU A 5 -20.12 -28.77 -1.06
N ILE A 6 -19.65 -27.92 -1.98
CA ILE A 6 -19.08 -26.64 -1.57
C ILE A 6 -20.25 -25.81 -1.07
N ASN A 7 -20.63 -26.08 0.17
CA ASN A 7 -21.63 -25.32 0.86
C ASN A 7 -21.01 -24.00 1.27
N LEU A 8 -21.24 -22.96 0.47
CA LEU A 8 -21.19 -21.56 0.91
C LEU A 8 -22.34 -21.33 1.92
N THR A 9 -22.42 -22.12 2.99
CA THR A 9 -23.52 -22.06 3.96
C THR A 9 -23.38 -20.83 4.84
N GLY A 10 -24.45 -20.04 4.95
CA GLY A 10 -24.49 -18.81 5.74
C GLY A 10 -24.36 -17.51 4.94
N GLU A 11 -24.03 -17.59 3.65
CA GLU A 11 -23.85 -16.40 2.79
C GLU A 11 -25.12 -16.01 2.03
N SER A 12 -25.37 -14.70 1.92
CA SER A 12 -26.45 -14.16 1.09
C SER A 12 -26.28 -14.56 -0.38
N ARG A 13 -27.37 -14.58 -1.14
CA ARG A 13 -27.32 -14.90 -2.59
C ARG A 13 -26.34 -14.01 -3.36
N GLU A 14 -26.15 -12.78 -2.90
CA GLU A 14 -25.22 -11.79 -3.46
C GLU A 14 -23.77 -12.11 -3.12
N GLN A 15 -23.48 -12.55 -1.88
CA GLN A 15 -22.14 -12.98 -1.46
C GLN A 15 -21.64 -14.19 -2.25
N LYS A 16 -22.50 -15.21 -2.44
CA LYS A 16 -22.16 -16.37 -3.28
C LYS A 16 -21.86 -15.97 -4.71
N GLN A 17 -22.63 -15.02 -5.27
CA GLN A 17 -22.41 -14.53 -6.62
C GLN A 17 -21.10 -13.74 -6.73
N ARG A 18 -20.74 -12.96 -5.70
CA ARG A 18 -19.47 -12.24 -5.62
C ARG A 18 -18.26 -13.17 -5.61
N ILE A 19 -18.28 -14.21 -4.78
CA ILE A 19 -17.20 -15.21 -4.70
C ILE A 19 -17.02 -15.92 -6.05
N LEU A 20 -18.13 -16.31 -6.71
CA LEU A 20 -18.08 -16.91 -8.04
C LEU A 20 -17.51 -15.94 -9.09
N ASN A 21 -17.92 -14.67 -9.03
CA ASN A 21 -17.41 -13.64 -9.92
C ASN A 21 -15.90 -13.42 -9.69
N ASP A 22 -15.42 -13.34 -8.45
CA ASP A 22 -14.00 -13.16 -8.12
C ASP A 22 -13.15 -14.35 -8.56
N LEU A 23 -13.71 -15.56 -8.48
CA LEU A 23 -13.10 -16.76 -8.99
C LEU A 23 -13.29 -16.94 -10.50
N ASN A 24 -13.89 -16.02 -11.26
CA ASN A 24 -14.22 -16.25 -12.69
C ASN A 24 -14.91 -17.61 -12.93
N LEU A 25 -15.74 -18.05 -11.98
CA LEU A 25 -16.50 -19.29 -12.07
C LEU A 25 -17.95 -19.00 -12.44
N ASP A 26 -18.44 -19.71 -13.46
CA ASP A 26 -19.86 -19.75 -13.78
C ASP A 26 -20.60 -20.70 -12.81
N ARG A 27 -21.79 -20.30 -12.38
CA ARG A 27 -22.56 -21.04 -11.38
C ARG A 27 -23.07 -22.38 -11.90
N ASP A 28 -23.35 -22.49 -13.20
CA ASP A 28 -23.79 -23.74 -13.82
C ASP A 28 -22.60 -24.65 -14.14
N ALA A 29 -21.42 -24.09 -14.44
CA ALA A 29 -20.17 -24.84 -14.50
C ALA A 29 -19.83 -25.48 -13.13
N LEU A 30 -19.97 -24.73 -12.04
CA LEU A 30 -19.73 -25.25 -10.69
C LEU A 30 -20.70 -26.39 -10.33
N LYS A 31 -21.99 -26.24 -10.68
CA LYS A 31 -23.00 -27.30 -10.47
C LYS A 31 -22.75 -28.58 -11.28
N LYS A 32 -22.02 -28.49 -12.40
CA LYS A 32 -21.69 -29.63 -13.27
C LYS A 32 -20.40 -30.34 -12.86
N ALA A 33 -19.59 -29.74 -11.98
CA ALA A 33 -18.41 -30.39 -11.42
C ALA A 33 -18.83 -31.38 -10.33
N ASN A 34 -19.03 -32.63 -10.74
CA ASN A 34 -19.60 -33.68 -9.89
C ASN A 34 -18.55 -34.46 -9.08
N ASP A 35 -17.26 -34.12 -9.24
CA ASP A 35 -16.15 -34.73 -8.51
C ASP A 35 -15.01 -33.73 -8.24
N THR A 36 -14.07 -34.12 -7.37
CA THR A 36 -12.93 -33.30 -6.95
C THR A 36 -12.03 -32.91 -8.12
N LYS A 37 -11.86 -33.79 -9.12
CA LYS A 37 -10.97 -33.56 -10.27
C LYS A 37 -11.56 -32.52 -11.22
N ALA A 38 -12.87 -32.57 -11.46
CA ALA A 38 -13.60 -31.57 -12.23
C ALA A 38 -13.55 -30.20 -11.54
N LEU A 39 -13.67 -30.17 -10.22
CA LEU A 39 -13.56 -28.95 -9.43
C LEU A 39 -12.15 -28.34 -9.48
N GLU A 40 -11.11 -29.15 -9.27
CA GLU A 40 -9.71 -28.73 -9.41
C GLU A 40 -9.41 -28.19 -10.81
N SER A 41 -9.93 -28.85 -11.85
CA SER A 41 -9.80 -28.38 -13.23
C SER A 41 -10.50 -27.05 -13.47
N LEU A 42 -11.68 -26.82 -12.89
CA LEU A 42 -12.38 -25.54 -12.98
C LEU A 42 -11.61 -24.43 -12.26
N LEU A 43 -11.10 -24.69 -11.06
CA LEU A 43 -10.30 -23.75 -10.29
C LEU A 43 -8.97 -23.42 -10.97
N ALA A 44 -8.31 -24.42 -11.58
CA ALA A 44 -7.10 -24.20 -12.37
C ALA A 44 -7.38 -23.33 -13.61
N ARG A 45 -8.49 -23.59 -14.32
CA ARG A 45 -8.93 -22.79 -15.47
C ARG A 45 -9.27 -21.35 -15.08
N SER A 46 -9.97 -21.19 -13.96
CA SER A 46 -10.27 -19.89 -13.34
C SER A 46 -9.00 -19.10 -13.04
N ARG A 47 -8.01 -19.73 -12.41
CA ARG A 47 -6.71 -19.13 -12.10
C ARG A 47 -5.97 -18.71 -13.37
N ASP A 48 -5.99 -19.55 -14.41
CA ASP A 48 -5.38 -19.24 -15.71
C ASP A 48 -6.05 -18.02 -16.36
N ILE A 49 -7.38 -17.97 -16.39
CA ILE A 49 -8.15 -16.81 -16.90
C ILE A 49 -7.82 -15.54 -16.11
N SER A 50 -7.79 -15.62 -14.78
CA SER A 50 -7.42 -14.49 -13.91
C SER A 50 -6.02 -13.99 -14.23
N ARG A 51 -5.04 -14.89 -14.30
CA ARG A 51 -3.64 -14.58 -14.64
C ARG A 51 -3.53 -13.89 -16.00
N LEU A 52 -4.12 -14.48 -17.03
CA LEU A 52 -4.06 -13.94 -18.39
C LEU A 52 -4.75 -12.58 -18.51
N ARG A 53 -5.92 -12.40 -17.85
CA ARG A 53 -6.60 -11.10 -17.79
C ARG A 53 -5.75 -10.06 -17.09
N GLU A 54 -5.10 -10.42 -15.99
CA GLU A 54 -4.19 -9.51 -15.32
C GLU A 54 -3.01 -9.12 -16.22
N ILE A 55 -2.42 -10.08 -16.95
CA ILE A 55 -1.35 -9.79 -17.92
C ILE A 55 -1.85 -8.94 -19.07
N SER A 56 -3.06 -9.17 -19.58
CA SER A 56 -3.65 -8.35 -20.63
C SER A 56 -3.91 -6.92 -20.17
N GLU A 57 -4.56 -6.73 -19.02
CA GLU A 57 -4.81 -5.39 -18.45
C GLU A 57 -3.51 -4.67 -18.11
N PHE A 58 -2.54 -5.42 -17.61
CA PHE A 58 -1.18 -4.96 -17.46
C PHE A 58 -0.66 -4.47 -18.80
N LEU A 59 -0.47 -5.34 -19.81
CA LEU A 59 0.09 -5.01 -21.12
C LEU A 59 -0.61 -3.84 -21.81
N ARG A 60 -1.93 -3.69 -21.67
CA ARG A 60 -2.68 -2.55 -22.23
C ARG A 60 -2.15 -1.18 -21.76
N THR A 61 -1.42 -1.18 -20.66
CA THR A 61 -0.82 -0.03 -20.02
C THR A 61 0.60 0.25 -20.55
N ALA A 62 1.51 -0.74 -20.52
CA ALA A 62 2.91 -0.56 -20.96
C ALA A 62 3.13 -0.81 -22.46
N HIS A 63 2.32 -1.65 -23.09
CA HIS A 63 2.41 -1.98 -24.51
C HIS A 63 0.99 -2.17 -25.09
N PRO A 64 0.28 -1.08 -25.45
CA PRO A 64 -1.17 -1.09 -25.61
C PRO A 64 -1.62 -2.05 -26.70
N ASP A 65 -0.84 -2.16 -27.77
CA ASP A 65 -1.12 -3.05 -28.89
C ASP A 65 -1.02 -4.52 -28.49
N SER A 66 0.05 -4.90 -27.78
CA SER A 66 0.20 -6.26 -27.22
C SER A 66 -0.87 -6.57 -26.17
N GLY A 67 -1.28 -5.59 -25.38
CA GLY A 67 -2.35 -5.75 -24.41
C GLY A 67 -3.73 -5.91 -25.05
N ASN A 68 -4.02 -5.15 -26.11
CA ASN A 68 -5.23 -5.31 -26.92
C ASN A 68 -5.24 -6.68 -27.59
N ALA A 69 -4.12 -7.10 -28.18
CA ALA A 69 -3.95 -8.42 -28.77
C ALA A 69 -4.18 -9.53 -27.74
N MET A 70 -3.57 -9.44 -26.56
CA MET A 70 -3.76 -10.40 -25.47
C MET A 70 -5.24 -10.47 -25.05
N ARG A 71 -5.93 -9.32 -24.96
CA ARG A 71 -7.37 -9.26 -24.62
C ARG A 71 -8.21 -9.99 -25.67
N SER A 72 -7.89 -9.79 -26.95
CA SER A 72 -8.56 -10.45 -28.07
C SER A 72 -8.37 -11.97 -28.02
N LEU A 73 -7.14 -12.42 -27.81
CA LEU A 73 -6.81 -13.84 -27.67
C LEU A 73 -7.50 -14.49 -26.46
N ILE A 74 -7.59 -13.79 -25.32
CA ILE A 74 -8.32 -14.30 -24.13
C ILE A 74 -9.79 -14.53 -24.47
N ARG A 75 -10.43 -13.59 -25.17
CA ARG A 75 -11.85 -13.72 -25.58
C ARG A 75 -12.05 -14.89 -26.55
N GLN A 76 -11.09 -15.14 -27.43
CA GLN A 76 -11.13 -16.26 -28.37
C GLN A 76 -10.99 -17.62 -27.67
N VAL A 77 -10.08 -17.73 -26.69
CA VAL A 77 -9.81 -18.99 -25.96
C VAL A 77 -10.84 -19.25 -24.86
N TYR A 78 -11.34 -18.18 -24.22
CA TYR A 78 -12.27 -18.22 -23.09
C TYR A 78 -13.49 -17.31 -23.35
N PRO A 79 -14.39 -17.67 -24.28
CA PRO A 79 -15.54 -16.83 -24.65
C PRO A 79 -16.52 -16.59 -23.48
N GLU A 80 -16.54 -17.45 -22.47
CA GLU A 80 -17.30 -17.27 -21.22
C GLU A 80 -16.95 -15.97 -20.49
N THR A 81 -15.73 -15.47 -20.67
CA THR A 81 -15.22 -14.27 -19.98
C THR A 81 -16.00 -13.01 -20.32
N THR A 82 -16.55 -12.91 -21.54
CA THR A 82 -17.35 -11.77 -22.00
C THR A 82 -18.67 -11.66 -21.22
N ARG A 83 -19.37 -12.79 -21.03
CA ARG A 83 -20.62 -12.84 -20.25
C ARG A 83 -20.41 -12.48 -18.78
N MET A 84 -19.31 -12.94 -18.20
CA MET A 84 -18.95 -12.61 -16.81
C MET A 84 -18.60 -11.12 -16.61
N GLN A 85 -18.04 -10.48 -17.65
CA GLN A 85 -17.73 -9.05 -17.62
C GLN A 85 -19.01 -8.20 -17.62
N GLU A 86 -19.96 -8.53 -18.51
CA GLU A 86 -21.27 -7.88 -18.60
C GLU A 86 -22.07 -8.03 -17.29
N GLN A 87 -22.02 -9.21 -16.66
CA GLN A 87 -22.63 -9.44 -15.36
C GLN A 87 -22.00 -8.58 -14.26
N ARG A 88 -20.66 -8.46 -14.22
CA ARG A 88 -19.94 -7.59 -13.28
C ARG A 88 -20.27 -6.11 -13.48
N ASP A 89 -20.31 -5.62 -14.71
CA ASP A 89 -20.65 -4.22 -15.00
C ASP A 89 -22.12 -3.93 -14.65
N SER A 90 -23.03 -4.85 -14.97
CA SER A 90 -24.44 -4.82 -14.56
C SER A 90 -24.63 -4.78 -13.03
N GLU A 91 -23.84 -5.55 -12.27
CA GLU A 91 -23.87 -5.53 -10.81
C GLU A 91 -23.27 -4.25 -10.23
N ARG A 92 -22.17 -3.75 -10.80
CA ARG A 92 -21.57 -2.48 -10.40
C ARG A 92 -22.54 -1.32 -10.61
N ASP A 93 -23.28 -1.33 -11.71
CA ASP A 93 -24.27 -0.30 -12.01
C ASP A 93 -25.56 -0.47 -11.18
N ARG A 94 -25.96 -1.71 -10.85
CA ARG A 94 -27.00 -1.97 -9.85
C ARG A 94 -26.61 -1.46 -8.47
N PHE A 95 -25.38 -1.68 -8.03
CA PHE A 95 -24.87 -1.19 -6.74
C PHE A 95 -24.80 0.34 -6.69
N ARG A 96 -24.36 0.98 -7.78
CA ARG A 96 -24.41 2.45 -7.94
C ARG A 96 -25.84 2.98 -7.89
N SER A 97 -26.78 2.31 -8.55
CA SER A 97 -28.20 2.69 -8.55
C SER A 97 -28.89 2.46 -7.21
N PHE A 98 -28.45 1.46 -6.43
CA PHE A 98 -28.94 1.17 -5.09
C PHE A 98 -28.49 2.25 -4.08
N PHE A 99 -27.23 2.70 -4.16
CA PHE A 99 -26.72 3.81 -3.35
C PHE A 99 -27.34 5.17 -3.71
N ALA A 100 -27.67 5.39 -4.98
CA ALA A 100 -28.29 6.64 -5.44
C ALA A 100 -29.73 6.85 -4.91
N ARG A 101 -30.43 5.76 -4.53
CA ARG A 101 -31.86 5.82 -4.18
C ARG A 101 -32.17 5.96 -2.68
N ARG A 102 -31.18 6.06 -1.79
CA ARG A 102 -31.42 6.06 -0.34
C ARG A 102 -30.70 7.10 0.52
N LEU A 103 -30.15 8.15 -0.07
CA LEU A 103 -29.62 9.29 0.69
C LEU A 103 -30.57 10.49 0.61
N PRO A 104 -31.03 11.06 1.74
CA PRO A 104 -31.68 12.36 1.74
C PRO A 104 -30.71 13.41 1.18
N GLU A 105 -31.25 14.45 0.53
CA GLU A 105 -30.51 15.40 -0.33
C GLU A 105 -29.29 16.06 0.34
N ASN A 106 -29.40 16.30 1.64
CA ASN A 106 -28.38 16.87 2.51
C ASN A 106 -27.19 15.91 2.78
N ALA A 107 -27.33 14.62 2.53
CA ALA A 107 -26.29 13.59 2.70
C ALA A 107 -25.59 13.19 1.39
N ARG A 108 -25.90 13.85 0.26
CA ARG A 108 -25.21 13.61 -1.01
C ARG A 108 -23.88 14.38 -1.09
N PRO A 109 -22.84 13.82 -1.75
CA PRO A 109 -21.60 14.54 -2.06
C PRO A 109 -21.89 15.82 -2.85
N PRO A 110 -21.09 16.90 -2.70
CA PRO A 110 -21.35 18.20 -3.35
C PRO A 110 -21.57 18.14 -4.86
N ALA A 111 -20.93 17.20 -5.56
CA ALA A 111 -21.06 17.00 -7.00
C ALA A 111 -22.42 16.40 -7.47
N MET A 112 -23.30 16.02 -6.55
CA MET A 112 -24.64 15.44 -6.83
C MET A 112 -25.79 16.23 -6.17
N ARG A 113 -25.51 17.44 -5.68
CA ARG A 113 -26.54 18.39 -5.25
C ARG A 113 -26.99 19.17 -6.49
N VAL A 114 -28.20 18.93 -6.96
CA VAL A 114 -28.82 19.77 -7.98
C VAL A 114 -29.44 20.94 -7.23
N GLU A 115 -28.85 22.13 -7.35
CA GLU A 115 -29.55 23.37 -7.00
C GLU A 115 -30.52 23.65 -8.14
N ASP A 116 -31.80 23.36 -7.90
CA ASP A 116 -32.90 23.87 -8.72
C ASP A 116 -33.20 25.30 -8.27
N ASP A 117 -32.31 26.22 -8.67
CA ASP A 117 -32.51 27.64 -8.49
C ASP A 117 -32.89 28.20 -9.87
N GLY A 118 -34.19 28.15 -10.15
CA GLY A 118 -34.80 28.70 -11.34
C GLY A 118 -34.61 30.21 -11.45
N GLU A 119 -33.44 30.68 -11.86
CA GLU A 119 -33.22 32.00 -12.44
C GLU A 119 -31.78 32.12 -12.97
N ARG A 120 -31.58 31.83 -14.27
CA ARG A 120 -30.57 32.48 -15.14
C ARG A 120 -30.75 32.01 -16.59
N ARG A 121 -31.75 32.59 -17.24
CA ARG A 121 -31.70 32.80 -18.69
C ARG A 121 -30.77 33.99 -18.96
N ARG A 122 -29.90 33.78 -19.97
CA ARG A 122 -29.08 34.75 -20.73
C ARG A 122 -27.61 34.87 -20.32
N GLY A 123 -26.76 34.40 -21.24
CA GLY A 123 -25.50 35.08 -21.55
C GLY A 123 -24.21 34.40 -21.07
N ARG A 124 -23.87 33.24 -21.63
CA ARG A 124 -22.47 32.88 -21.99
C ARG A 124 -22.45 31.63 -22.85
N GLU A 125 -22.23 31.84 -24.15
CA GLU A 125 -21.65 30.82 -25.03
C GLU A 125 -20.25 30.48 -24.47
N GLY A 126 -19.97 29.18 -24.33
CA GLY A 126 -18.79 28.65 -23.65
C GLY A 126 -19.10 27.65 -22.55
N GLY A 127 -20.07 26.76 -22.77
CA GLY A 127 -20.39 25.66 -21.87
C GLY A 127 -19.42 24.49 -22.03
N PHE A 128 -18.79 24.11 -20.93
CA PHE A 128 -17.91 22.95 -20.77
C PHE A 128 -18.58 21.64 -21.22
N SER A 129 -18.25 21.17 -22.43
CA SER A 129 -18.53 19.81 -22.91
C SER A 129 -17.34 18.87 -22.70
N PHE A 130 -16.78 18.81 -21.49
CA PHE A 130 -15.66 17.90 -21.21
C PHE A 130 -16.07 16.49 -20.75
N LEU A 131 -17.38 16.19 -20.66
CA LEU A 131 -17.88 14.87 -20.30
C LEU A 131 -18.89 14.26 -21.30
N SER A 132 -19.18 14.92 -22.42
CA SER A 132 -19.87 14.32 -23.57
C SER A 132 -18.92 13.93 -24.71
N SER A 133 -17.61 14.13 -24.52
CA SER A 133 -16.55 13.82 -25.50
C SER A 133 -15.56 12.74 -25.05
N ARG A 134 -15.84 12.03 -23.94
CA ARG A 134 -15.58 10.59 -23.98
C ARG A 134 -16.73 10.02 -24.76
N SER A 135 -16.50 9.89 -26.06
CA SER A 135 -17.32 9.07 -26.92
C SER A 135 -17.86 7.89 -26.12
N ASN A 136 -19.14 7.61 -26.32
CA ASN A 136 -19.57 6.25 -26.56
C ASN A 136 -18.56 5.57 -27.50
N ARG A 137 -17.38 5.18 -27.02
CA ARG A 137 -16.90 3.84 -27.29
C ARG A 137 -17.86 2.95 -26.53
N ARG A 138 -19.06 2.76 -27.11
CA ARG A 138 -19.52 1.39 -27.32
C ARG A 138 -18.24 0.67 -27.71
N ASP A 139 -17.80 -0.29 -26.90
CA ASP A 139 -16.85 -1.29 -27.36
C ASP A 139 -17.39 -1.67 -28.73
N ASN A 140 -16.76 -1.15 -29.78
CA ASN A 140 -17.26 -1.34 -31.12
C ASN A 140 -17.10 -2.84 -31.27
N GLU A 141 -18.21 -3.57 -31.35
CA GLU A 141 -18.26 -4.91 -31.90
C GLU A 141 -17.84 -4.85 -33.38
N ARG A 142 -16.69 -4.22 -33.69
CA ARG A 142 -15.90 -4.63 -34.82
C ARG A 142 -15.50 -6.04 -34.45
N SER A 143 -15.93 -6.99 -35.27
CA SER A 143 -15.25 -8.26 -35.40
C SER A 143 -13.76 -7.94 -35.56
N GLU A 144 -13.00 -8.00 -34.48
CA GLU A 144 -11.54 -7.90 -34.55
C GLU A 144 -11.12 -9.07 -35.43
N GLU A 145 -10.64 -8.78 -36.63
CA GLU A 145 -10.07 -9.82 -37.49
C GLU A 145 -8.98 -10.54 -36.69
N PRO A 146 -8.94 -11.88 -36.74
CA PRO A 146 -7.94 -12.64 -35.99
C PRO A 146 -6.54 -12.22 -36.44
N LEU A 147 -5.69 -11.89 -35.46
CA LEU A 147 -4.30 -11.47 -35.68
C LEU A 147 -3.56 -12.46 -36.60
N THR A 148 -2.77 -11.93 -37.54
CA THR A 148 -1.97 -12.77 -38.44
C THR A 148 -0.79 -13.42 -37.71
N VAL A 149 -0.18 -14.44 -38.31
CA VAL A 149 1.01 -15.10 -37.73
C VAL A 149 2.16 -14.10 -37.61
N GLU A 150 2.31 -13.18 -38.57
CA GLU A 150 3.31 -12.13 -38.56
C GLU A 150 3.10 -11.17 -37.39
N GLN A 151 1.87 -10.67 -37.19
CA GLN A 151 1.54 -9.77 -36.08
C GLN A 151 1.75 -10.44 -34.71
N LEU A 152 1.36 -11.72 -34.58
CA LEU A 152 1.59 -12.48 -33.35
C LEU A 152 3.08 -12.71 -33.11
N THR A 153 3.86 -12.94 -34.15
CA THR A 153 5.32 -13.10 -34.06
C THR A 153 5.99 -11.79 -33.64
N GLU A 154 5.60 -10.67 -34.24
CA GLU A 154 6.12 -9.33 -33.93
C GLU A 154 5.81 -8.95 -32.48
N ILE A 155 4.57 -9.08 -32.04
CA ILE A 155 4.18 -8.85 -30.65
C ILE A 155 4.94 -9.78 -29.69
N THR A 156 5.15 -11.05 -30.07
CA THR A 156 5.91 -11.98 -29.22
C THR A 156 7.39 -11.60 -29.16
N LYS A 157 7.99 -11.08 -30.24
CA LYS A 157 9.38 -10.59 -30.27
C LYS A 157 9.53 -9.36 -29.39
N GLU A 158 8.65 -8.39 -29.56
CA GLU A 158 8.58 -7.20 -28.72
C GLU A 158 8.46 -7.62 -27.25
N LEU A 159 7.46 -8.46 -26.91
CA LEU A 159 7.30 -8.99 -25.56
C LEU A 159 8.52 -9.76 -25.07
N ALA A 160 9.26 -10.47 -25.93
CA ALA A 160 10.44 -11.21 -25.52
C ALA A 160 11.65 -10.31 -25.23
N ASP A 161 11.73 -9.16 -25.89
CA ASP A 161 12.68 -8.10 -25.55
C ASP A 161 12.31 -7.42 -24.21
N TYR A 162 11.02 -7.46 -23.80
CA TYR A 162 10.52 -6.90 -22.53
C TYR A 162 10.49 -7.88 -21.33
N ASP A 163 9.78 -9.01 -21.44
CA ASP A 163 9.66 -10.07 -20.44
C ASP A 163 9.35 -11.42 -21.11
N ARG A 164 10.31 -12.34 -21.04
CA ARG A 164 10.22 -13.66 -21.65
C ARG A 164 9.04 -14.49 -21.14
N GLY A 165 8.66 -14.34 -19.86
CA GLY A 165 7.52 -15.05 -19.28
C GLY A 165 6.20 -14.58 -19.90
N MET A 166 6.04 -13.28 -20.09
CA MET A 166 4.89 -12.71 -20.79
C MET A 166 4.87 -13.08 -22.27
N ALA A 167 6.02 -13.07 -22.94
CA ALA A 167 6.15 -13.53 -24.32
C ALA A 167 5.72 -15.00 -24.47
N ASP A 168 6.17 -15.86 -23.55
CA ASP A 168 5.80 -17.28 -23.53
C ASP A 168 4.30 -17.46 -23.26
N GLU A 169 3.71 -16.71 -22.33
CA GLU A 169 2.27 -16.76 -22.07
C GLU A 169 1.44 -16.26 -23.24
N PHE A 170 1.86 -15.15 -23.86
CA PHE A 170 1.24 -14.62 -25.06
C PHE A 170 1.31 -15.63 -26.21
N ALA A 171 2.49 -16.21 -26.47
CA ALA A 171 2.68 -17.21 -27.51
C ALA A 171 1.86 -18.48 -27.25
N ARG A 172 1.79 -18.96 -26.00
CA ARG A 172 0.93 -20.11 -25.63
C ARG A 172 -0.54 -19.79 -25.86
N LEU A 173 -0.98 -18.59 -25.49
CA LEU A 173 -2.37 -18.18 -25.68
C LEU A 173 -2.70 -18.04 -27.17
N ALA A 174 -1.81 -17.46 -27.97
CA ALA A 174 -1.93 -17.36 -29.42
C ALA A 174 -2.09 -18.74 -30.07
N LYS A 175 -1.27 -19.72 -29.68
CA LYS A 175 -1.39 -21.10 -30.16
C LYS A 175 -2.73 -21.75 -29.78
N ARG A 176 -3.23 -21.50 -28.56
CA ARG A 176 -4.53 -22.01 -28.10
C ARG A 176 -5.69 -21.39 -28.90
N ALA A 177 -5.57 -20.13 -29.31
CA ALA A 177 -6.58 -19.42 -30.09
C ALA A 177 -6.62 -19.88 -31.55
N MET A 178 -5.48 -20.30 -32.11
CA MET A 178 -5.37 -20.82 -33.47
C MET A 178 -5.99 -22.21 -33.60
N LYS A 179 -6.82 -22.44 -34.63
CA LYS A 179 -7.35 -23.77 -34.97
C LYS A 179 -6.54 -24.51 -36.04
N ASP A 180 -5.78 -23.77 -36.84
CA ASP A 180 -5.00 -24.27 -37.98
C ASP A 180 -3.61 -24.74 -37.53
N GLU A 181 -3.31 -26.02 -37.79
CA GLU A 181 -2.06 -26.66 -37.38
C GLU A 181 -0.84 -26.17 -38.16
N ALA A 182 -1.01 -25.79 -39.44
CA ALA A 182 0.05 -25.21 -40.24
C ALA A 182 0.43 -23.81 -39.73
N LYS A 183 -0.56 -23.00 -39.31
CA LYS A 183 -0.31 -21.69 -38.69
C LYS A 183 0.35 -21.79 -37.32
N ARG A 184 -0.04 -22.78 -36.51
CA ARG A 184 0.63 -23.07 -35.22
C ARG A 184 2.10 -23.43 -35.45
N LYS A 185 2.37 -24.31 -36.42
CA LYS A 185 3.73 -24.71 -36.79
C LYS A 185 4.56 -23.54 -37.33
N ALA A 186 3.98 -22.68 -38.17
CA ALA A 186 4.63 -21.48 -38.67
C ALA A 186 4.98 -20.50 -37.54
N LEU A 187 4.09 -20.33 -36.55
CA LEU A 187 4.38 -19.55 -35.35
C LEU A 187 5.50 -20.20 -34.51
N ASP A 188 5.47 -21.53 -34.33
CA ASP A 188 6.55 -22.25 -33.63
C ASP A 188 7.91 -22.08 -34.32
N GLU A 189 7.96 -22.22 -35.64
CA GLU A 189 9.17 -22.02 -36.46
C GLU A 189 9.66 -20.57 -36.38
N ALA A 190 8.76 -19.58 -36.44
CA ALA A 190 9.10 -18.16 -36.32
C ALA A 190 9.62 -17.78 -34.92
N LEU A 191 9.21 -18.51 -33.88
CA LEU A 191 9.62 -18.29 -32.49
C LEU A 191 10.85 -19.13 -32.08
N GLN A 192 11.26 -20.16 -32.84
CA GLN A 192 12.46 -20.96 -32.55
C GLN A 192 13.75 -20.14 -32.34
N PRO A 193 14.03 -19.05 -33.11
CA PRO A 193 15.21 -18.22 -32.89
C PRO A 193 15.18 -17.49 -31.54
N LEU A 194 13.99 -17.12 -31.05
CA LEU A 194 13.80 -16.41 -29.78
C LEU A 194 14.01 -17.34 -28.58
N ALA A 195 13.79 -18.64 -28.75
CA ALA A 195 14.06 -19.64 -27.72
C ALA A 195 15.55 -19.76 -27.36
N LYS A 196 16.46 -19.35 -28.27
CA LYS A 196 17.92 -19.55 -28.19
C LYS A 196 18.74 -18.32 -27.77
N ARG A 197 18.15 -17.20 -27.33
CA ARG A 197 18.94 -16.13 -26.69
C ARG A 197 19.30 -16.50 -25.25
N SER A 198 20.56 -16.20 -24.89
CA SER A 198 21.14 -16.42 -23.57
C SER A 198 20.18 -15.93 -22.49
N PRO A 199 20.06 -16.67 -21.37
CA PRO A 199 19.32 -16.17 -20.22
C PRO A 199 19.79 -14.75 -19.93
N ILE A 200 18.86 -13.82 -19.68
CA ILE A 200 19.19 -12.61 -18.95
C ILE A 200 19.96 -13.14 -17.74
N THR A 201 21.24 -12.80 -17.66
CA THR A 201 22.08 -13.14 -16.51
C THR A 201 21.24 -12.86 -15.30
N ALA A 202 20.99 -13.89 -14.46
CA ALA A 202 20.35 -13.70 -13.18
C ALA A 202 20.98 -12.43 -12.59
N PRO A 203 20.17 -11.42 -12.21
CA PRO A 203 20.73 -10.14 -11.79
C PRO A 203 21.87 -10.48 -10.85
N ALA A 204 23.06 -9.92 -11.13
CA ALA A 204 24.22 -10.11 -10.27
C ALA A 204 23.72 -9.99 -8.83
N LYS A 205 24.21 -10.80 -7.89
CA LYS A 205 23.80 -10.68 -6.49
C LYS A 205 24.12 -9.25 -6.01
N PHE A 206 23.19 -8.32 -6.21
CA PHE A 206 23.35 -6.92 -5.93
C PHE A 206 23.28 -6.83 -4.42
N SER A 207 24.43 -6.63 -3.80
CA SER A 207 24.47 -6.16 -2.42
C SER A 207 24.16 -4.67 -2.50
N PRO A 208 23.06 -4.20 -1.92
CA PRO A 208 22.67 -2.80 -2.04
C PRO A 208 23.76 -1.96 -1.37
N SER A 209 24.15 -0.88 -2.03
CA SER A 209 25.08 0.12 -1.48
C SER A 209 24.54 0.71 -0.17
N GLY A 210 25.44 1.28 0.63
CA GLY A 210 25.08 1.98 1.86
C GLY A 210 24.79 1.10 3.08
N VAL A 211 24.81 1.70 4.27
CA VAL A 211 24.72 1.00 5.56
C VAL A 211 23.37 0.29 5.75
N PHE A 212 23.42 -1.03 5.93
CA PHE A 212 22.27 -1.86 6.28
C PHE A 212 22.15 -1.96 7.80
N LEU A 213 21.21 -1.21 8.40
CA LEU A 213 21.05 -1.20 9.84
C LEU A 213 20.36 -2.48 10.32
N LYS A 214 20.87 -3.07 11.39
CA LYS A 214 20.21 -4.13 12.13
C LYS A 214 19.94 -3.64 13.54
N PRO A 215 18.87 -4.12 14.21
CA PRO A 215 18.68 -3.82 15.61
C PRO A 215 19.91 -4.26 16.43
N LEU A 216 20.48 -3.34 17.22
CA LEU A 216 21.60 -3.60 18.15
C LEU A 216 21.22 -4.67 19.19
N LYS A 217 19.94 -4.79 19.48
CA LYS A 217 19.35 -5.88 20.26
C LYS A 217 18.17 -6.46 19.49
N GLU A 218 18.26 -7.74 19.12
CA GLU A 218 17.18 -8.41 18.40
C GLU A 218 15.92 -8.57 19.26
N LYS A 219 16.08 -8.86 20.55
CA LYS A 219 15.00 -8.99 21.52
C LYS A 219 15.24 -8.13 22.75
N ASP A 220 14.16 -7.55 23.26
CA ASP A 220 14.09 -6.81 24.52
C ASP A 220 12.81 -7.17 25.29
N GLU A 221 12.56 -6.56 26.45
CA GLU A 221 11.32 -6.82 27.22
C GLU A 221 10.05 -6.53 26.41
N ALA A 222 10.09 -5.47 25.58
CA ALA A 222 8.96 -5.04 24.77
C ALA A 222 8.69 -5.97 23.57
N SER A 223 9.62 -6.85 23.19
CA SER A 223 9.40 -7.85 22.12
C SER A 223 8.15 -8.68 22.36
N LYS A 224 7.80 -8.95 23.63
CA LYS A 224 6.56 -9.67 23.99
C LYS A 224 5.29 -8.97 23.51
N LEU A 225 5.31 -7.65 23.37
CA LEU A 225 4.16 -6.86 22.92
C LEU A 225 3.99 -6.86 21.41
N PHE A 226 5.07 -7.13 20.65
CA PHE A 226 5.09 -6.87 19.20
C PHE A 226 5.37 -8.11 18.35
N ASP A 227 6.19 -9.03 18.86
CA ASP A 227 6.73 -10.17 18.10
C ASP A 227 5.88 -11.45 18.29
N GLY A 228 4.91 -11.44 19.21
CA GLY A 228 4.07 -12.59 19.55
C GLY A 228 2.76 -12.71 18.76
N ASP A 229 2.11 -13.87 18.94
CA ASP A 229 0.76 -14.15 18.44
C ASP A 229 -0.35 -13.68 19.39
N ASP A 230 0.01 -13.14 20.56
CA ASP A 230 -0.95 -12.67 21.54
C ASP A 230 -1.53 -11.29 21.18
N VAL A 231 -2.78 -11.07 21.57
CA VAL A 231 -3.44 -9.76 21.54
C VAL A 231 -3.73 -9.36 22.98
N PRO A 232 -2.81 -8.66 23.67
CA PRO A 232 -2.98 -8.29 25.08
C PRO A 232 -4.18 -7.38 25.28
N GLU A 233 -4.78 -7.48 26.48
CA GLU A 233 -5.80 -6.55 26.95
C GLU A 233 -5.14 -5.41 27.75
N TYR A 234 -5.55 -4.19 27.45
CA TYR A 234 -5.19 -2.97 28.16
C TYR A 234 -6.43 -2.33 28.76
N LYS A 235 -6.44 -2.15 30.09
CA LYS A 235 -7.50 -1.44 30.80
C LYS A 235 -6.97 -0.08 31.23
N ILE A 236 -7.69 0.98 30.90
CA ILE A 236 -7.33 2.35 31.24
C ILE A 236 -8.43 2.95 32.11
N SER A 237 -8.07 3.40 33.30
CA SER A 237 -8.98 4.06 34.23
C SER A 237 -8.69 5.57 34.27
N LEU A 238 -9.71 6.38 34.05
CA LEU A 238 -9.68 7.84 33.98
C LEU A 238 -10.73 8.43 34.93
N SER A 239 -10.33 9.43 35.73
CA SER A 239 -11.26 10.18 36.57
C SER A 239 -12.19 11.07 35.72
N PRO A 240 -13.34 11.53 36.26
CA PRO A 240 -14.20 12.49 35.58
C PRO A 240 -13.47 13.76 35.12
N GLU A 241 -12.55 14.27 35.94
CA GLU A 241 -11.74 15.46 35.62
C GLU A 241 -10.78 15.20 34.47
N SER A 242 -10.20 13.99 34.43
CA SER A 242 -9.29 13.57 33.36
C SER A 242 -10.04 13.42 32.03
N ILE A 243 -11.27 12.91 32.06
CA ILE A 243 -12.15 12.86 30.89
C ILE A 243 -12.46 14.27 30.38
N GLU A 244 -12.82 15.19 31.28
CA GLU A 244 -13.12 16.56 30.88
C GLU A 244 -11.89 17.27 30.30
N SER A 245 -10.71 17.03 30.88
CA SER A 245 -9.43 17.50 30.33
C SER A 245 -9.20 16.97 28.91
N LEU A 246 -9.44 15.68 28.64
CA LEU A 246 -9.30 15.10 27.30
C LEU A 246 -10.28 15.68 26.27
N LYS A 247 -11.49 16.06 26.70
CA LYS A 247 -12.48 16.71 25.83
C LYS A 247 -12.05 18.13 25.46
N LYS A 248 -11.58 18.90 26.45
CA LYS A 248 -11.20 20.30 26.28
C LYS A 248 -9.85 20.47 25.58
N GLU A 249 -8.85 19.68 25.99
CA GLU A 249 -7.47 19.79 25.55
C GLU A 249 -6.92 18.41 25.12
N PRO A 250 -7.40 17.84 24.00
CA PRO A 250 -7.17 16.45 23.63
C PRO A 250 -5.69 16.06 23.42
N LYS A 251 -4.81 17.05 23.25
CA LYS A 251 -3.37 16.86 23.03
C LYS A 251 -2.55 16.92 24.32
N VAL A 252 -3.14 17.35 25.43
CA VAL A 252 -2.50 17.39 26.76
C VAL A 252 -2.69 16.04 27.44
N PHE A 253 -1.69 15.60 28.21
CA PHE A 253 -1.80 14.37 28.98
C PHE A 253 -2.73 14.57 30.17
N ALA A 254 -3.79 13.76 30.23
CA ALA A 254 -4.62 13.58 31.41
C ALA A 254 -4.09 12.40 32.25
N ARG A 255 -4.32 12.43 33.55
CA ARG A 255 -3.84 11.40 34.47
C ARG A 255 -4.74 10.16 34.41
N GLY A 256 -4.15 8.98 34.49
CA GLY A 256 -4.90 7.73 34.56
C GLY A 256 -4.13 6.59 35.20
N THR A 257 -4.75 5.42 35.19
CA THR A 257 -4.15 4.13 35.56
C THR A 257 -4.22 3.20 34.36
N PHE A 258 -3.14 2.47 34.10
CA PHE A 258 -3.03 1.47 33.04
C PHE A 258 -2.82 0.09 33.65
N GLU A 259 -3.55 -0.91 33.14
CA GLU A 259 -3.46 -2.29 33.60
C GLU A 259 -3.36 -3.25 32.40
N SER A 260 -2.51 -4.28 32.52
CA SER A 260 -2.39 -5.38 31.55
C SER A 260 -1.89 -6.64 32.24
N GLY A 261 -2.70 -7.71 32.25
CA GLY A 261 -2.43 -8.90 33.07
C GLY A 261 -2.25 -8.52 34.55
N ASP A 262 -1.15 -8.96 35.15
CA ASP A 262 -0.80 -8.65 36.54
C ASP A 262 -0.13 -7.27 36.73
N VAL A 263 0.14 -6.55 35.64
CA VAL A 263 0.81 -5.25 35.70
C VAL A 263 -0.22 -4.14 35.89
N LYS A 264 -0.10 -3.38 36.98
CA LYS A 264 -0.86 -2.16 37.26
C LYS A 264 0.07 -0.96 37.43
N LEU A 265 -0.17 0.07 36.64
CA LEU A 265 0.63 1.29 36.54
C LEU A 265 -0.25 2.50 36.79
N GLU A 266 -0.12 3.11 37.97
CA GLU A 266 -0.84 4.33 38.33
C GLU A 266 -0.09 5.59 37.85
N ASN A 267 -0.79 6.72 37.80
CA ASN A 267 -0.23 8.02 37.43
C ASN A 267 0.41 8.03 36.03
N VAL A 268 -0.17 7.28 35.09
CA VAL A 268 0.20 7.34 33.67
C VAL A 268 -0.44 8.57 33.01
N GLY A 269 0.15 9.03 31.91
CA GLY A 269 -0.44 10.06 31.07
C GLY A 269 -1.17 9.44 29.89
N VAL A 270 -2.42 9.82 29.68
CA VAL A 270 -3.24 9.45 28.53
C VAL A 270 -3.59 10.71 27.75
N ARG A 271 -3.42 10.72 26.44
CA ARG A 271 -3.89 11.81 25.56
C ARG A 271 -4.46 11.25 24.27
N LEU A 272 -5.27 12.05 23.57
CA LEU A 272 -5.80 11.66 22.26
C LEU A 272 -4.76 11.87 21.15
N LYS A 273 -4.69 10.90 20.24
CA LYS A 273 -3.87 10.93 19.02
C LYS A 273 -4.77 11.14 17.79
N GLY A 274 -4.12 11.46 16.69
CA GLY A 274 -4.72 11.61 15.37
C GLY A 274 -4.69 13.05 14.91
N PHE A 275 -4.73 13.24 13.60
CA PHE A 275 -4.86 14.55 12.98
C PHE A 275 -5.97 14.47 11.93
N ILE A 276 -5.87 15.23 10.85
CA ILE A 276 -6.80 15.15 9.71
C ILE A 276 -6.90 13.68 9.26
N GLY A 277 -8.12 13.15 9.19
CA GLY A 277 -8.42 11.77 8.81
C GLY A 277 -8.62 10.80 9.99
N SER A 278 -7.74 10.83 10.98
CA SER A 278 -7.70 9.82 12.07
C SER A 278 -8.17 10.31 13.44
N PHE A 279 -8.13 11.62 13.70
CA PHE A 279 -8.58 12.18 14.98
C PHE A 279 -10.07 11.90 15.20
N ARG A 280 -10.43 11.58 16.45
CA ARG A 280 -11.82 11.45 16.89
C ARG A 280 -11.98 12.12 18.27
N PRO A 281 -13.07 12.86 18.52
CA PRO A 281 -13.31 13.52 19.82
C PRO A 281 -13.70 12.50 20.90
N PHE A 282 -13.39 12.78 22.17
CA PHE A 282 -13.71 11.89 23.29
C PHE A 282 -15.18 12.08 23.75
N ASP A 283 -16.11 11.69 22.88
CA ASP A 283 -17.57 11.86 23.03
C ASP A 283 -18.28 10.61 23.60
N GLY A 284 -17.51 9.56 23.93
CA GLY A 284 -18.04 8.28 24.41
C GLY A 284 -18.52 7.33 23.30
N GLN A 285 -18.73 7.81 22.07
CA GLN A 285 -19.20 7.00 20.93
C GLN A 285 -18.05 6.66 19.98
N SER A 286 -17.22 7.64 19.68
CA SER A 286 -16.12 7.51 18.76
C SER A 286 -15.01 6.57 19.26
N LYS A 287 -14.30 5.95 18.32
CA LYS A 287 -13.08 5.19 18.59
C LYS A 287 -11.85 6.10 18.51
N ASN A 288 -11.40 6.61 19.65
CA ASN A 288 -10.28 7.55 19.73
C ASN A 288 -8.93 6.83 19.60
N GLY A 289 -7.94 7.46 18.95
CA GLY A 289 -6.55 7.01 19.11
C GLY A 289 -5.97 7.54 20.42
N PHE A 290 -5.08 6.79 21.06
CA PHE A 290 -4.45 7.18 22.33
C PHE A 290 -2.93 7.16 22.26
N THR A 291 -2.30 8.00 23.07
CA THR A 291 -0.92 7.83 23.49
C THR A 291 -0.90 7.62 25.00
N VAL A 292 -0.31 6.53 25.46
CA VAL A 292 -0.13 6.22 26.89
C VAL A 292 1.34 6.42 27.22
N LYS A 293 1.65 7.41 28.08
CA LYS A 293 3.00 7.70 28.57
C LYS A 293 3.10 7.27 30.03
N PHE A 294 3.82 6.19 30.28
CA PHE A 294 3.85 5.54 31.59
C PHE A 294 4.56 6.38 32.65
N ASN A 295 5.49 7.24 32.24
CA ASN A 295 6.24 8.15 33.10
C ASN A 295 5.76 9.62 33.04
N ALA A 296 4.52 9.90 32.63
CA ALA A 296 4.05 11.27 32.52
C ALA A 296 3.94 11.99 33.87
N PHE A 297 3.44 11.29 34.90
CA PHE A 297 3.27 11.84 36.25
C PHE A 297 4.00 11.04 37.34
N LYS A 298 4.74 10.00 36.96
CA LYS A 298 5.67 9.28 37.83
C LYS A 298 6.98 9.02 37.10
N ASN A 299 8.03 9.76 37.46
CA ASN A 299 9.33 9.66 36.81
C ASN A 299 9.89 8.22 36.89
N GLY A 300 10.53 7.77 35.80
CA GLY A 300 11.15 6.45 35.72
C GLY A 300 10.21 5.26 35.48
N GLN A 301 8.89 5.43 35.58
CA GLN A 301 7.93 4.33 35.37
C GLN A 301 7.93 3.84 33.91
N ARG A 302 7.99 2.52 33.71
CA ARG A 302 8.05 1.86 32.39
C ARG A 302 7.07 0.69 32.32
N PHE A 303 6.63 0.35 31.11
CA PHE A 303 5.87 -0.87 30.81
C PHE A 303 6.66 -1.71 29.82
N MET A 304 7.09 -2.90 30.23
CA MET A 304 7.92 -3.80 29.40
C MET A 304 9.12 -3.07 28.76
N GLY A 305 9.86 -2.30 29.57
CA GLY A 305 10.97 -1.47 29.09
C GLY A 305 10.60 -0.17 28.37
N LEU A 306 9.35 0.10 28.01
CA LEU A 306 8.95 1.30 27.27
C LEU A 306 8.48 2.46 28.17
N LYS A 307 8.86 3.71 27.83
CA LYS A 307 8.29 4.92 28.45
C LYS A 307 6.88 5.26 27.93
N LYS A 308 6.55 4.85 26.70
CA LYS A 308 5.35 5.30 25.98
C LYS A 308 4.90 4.27 24.93
N LEU A 309 3.60 4.12 24.76
CA LEU A 309 2.97 3.31 23.71
C LEU A 309 1.94 4.13 22.94
N GLN A 310 1.80 3.89 21.64
CA GLN A 310 0.74 4.48 20.82
C GLN A 310 -0.32 3.42 20.51
N LEU A 311 -1.60 3.78 20.63
CA LEU A 311 -2.74 2.93 20.34
C LEU A 311 -3.54 3.59 19.21
N ASN A 312 -3.26 3.19 17.97
CA ASN A 312 -3.91 3.70 16.78
C ASN A 312 -5.30 3.06 16.62
N ASN A 313 -6.30 3.89 16.33
CA ASN A 313 -7.71 3.49 16.20
C ASN A 313 -8.04 2.82 14.85
N ALA A 314 -7.04 2.70 13.95
CA ALA A 314 -7.17 2.17 12.60
C ALA A 314 -8.23 2.88 11.74
N ALA A 315 -8.47 4.18 11.98
CA ALA A 315 -9.53 4.94 11.31
C ALA A 315 -9.35 5.14 9.79
N GLN A 316 -8.19 4.79 9.23
CA GLN A 316 -7.90 4.84 7.79
C GLN A 316 -7.33 3.51 7.24
N ASP A 317 -7.24 2.49 8.08
CA ASP A 317 -6.88 1.11 7.69
C ASP A 317 -7.92 0.13 8.20
N SER A 318 -8.85 -0.25 7.32
CA SER A 318 -9.86 -1.25 7.67
C SER A 318 -9.31 -2.64 7.90
N THR A 319 -8.09 -2.94 7.47
CA THR A 319 -7.50 -4.27 7.67
C THR A 319 -6.83 -4.43 9.02
N PHE A 320 -6.46 -3.33 9.70
CA PHE A 320 -5.58 -3.27 10.88
C PHE A 320 -4.16 -3.83 10.66
N ILE A 321 -3.84 -4.33 9.46
CA ILE A 321 -2.62 -5.13 9.19
C ILE A 321 -1.55 -4.29 8.47
N ARG A 322 -1.92 -3.25 7.74
CA ARG A 322 -1.01 -2.58 6.80
C ARG A 322 0.18 -1.94 7.49
N GLU A 323 -0.03 -1.25 8.61
CA GLU A 323 1.05 -0.61 9.38
C GLU A 323 2.02 -1.66 9.94
N ARG A 324 1.49 -2.78 10.46
CA ARG A 324 2.30 -3.89 10.98
C ARG A 324 3.14 -4.55 9.90
N LEU A 325 2.53 -4.86 8.75
CA LEU A 325 3.22 -5.44 7.61
C LEU A 325 4.28 -4.49 7.06
N GLY A 326 3.90 -3.23 6.81
CA GLY A 326 4.78 -2.21 6.28
C GLY A 326 6.02 -2.03 7.11
N TYR A 327 5.88 -1.69 8.39
CA TYR A 327 7.05 -1.49 9.24
C TYR A 327 7.90 -2.74 9.38
N ALA A 328 7.32 -3.95 9.34
CA ALA A 328 8.12 -5.15 9.31
C ALA A 328 8.98 -5.27 8.04
N LEU A 329 8.43 -4.98 6.87
CA LEU A 329 9.19 -4.99 5.61
C LEU A 329 10.28 -3.91 5.60
N PHE A 330 10.03 -2.72 6.17
CA PHE A 330 11.08 -1.70 6.36
C PHE A 330 12.23 -2.23 7.24
N ARG A 331 11.92 -2.91 8.35
CA ARG A 331 12.96 -3.51 9.21
C ARG A 331 13.73 -4.62 8.49
N GLU A 332 13.04 -5.48 7.74
CA GLU A 332 13.66 -6.52 6.91
C GLU A 332 14.56 -5.93 5.81
N ALA A 333 14.28 -4.70 5.36
CA ALA A 333 15.10 -3.90 4.45
C ALA A 333 16.29 -3.17 5.11
N GLY A 334 16.52 -3.38 6.41
CA GLY A 334 17.60 -2.73 7.14
C GLY A 334 17.36 -1.24 7.41
N LEU A 335 16.09 -0.84 7.43
CA LEU A 335 15.65 0.53 7.70
C LEU A 335 15.03 0.61 9.09
N PRO A 336 15.35 1.62 9.91
CA PRO A 336 14.72 1.79 11.20
C PRO A 336 13.23 2.05 11.03
N ALA A 337 12.40 1.20 11.64
CA ALA A 337 10.95 1.38 11.66
C ALA A 337 10.35 0.85 12.98
N PRO A 338 9.32 1.51 13.55
CA PRO A 338 8.70 1.10 14.80
C PRO A 338 8.15 -0.33 14.76
N ARG A 339 8.19 -1.04 15.89
CA ARG A 339 7.47 -2.31 16.04
C ARG A 339 5.95 -2.08 16.15
N VAL A 340 5.17 -3.05 15.69
CA VAL A 340 3.70 -2.97 15.67
C VAL A 340 3.08 -4.30 16.07
N GLY A 341 2.13 -4.22 17.00
CA GLY A 341 1.31 -5.32 17.49
C GLY A 341 -0.17 -4.97 17.43
N HIS A 342 -0.97 -5.78 18.08
CA HIS A 342 -2.40 -5.49 18.30
C HIS A 342 -2.74 -5.63 19.77
N ALA A 343 -3.71 -4.87 20.26
CA ALA A 343 -4.19 -4.99 21.64
C ALA A 343 -5.68 -4.68 21.71
N THR A 344 -6.40 -5.25 22.66
CA THR A 344 -7.77 -4.79 22.99
C THR A 344 -7.72 -3.77 24.11
N VAL A 345 -8.57 -2.73 24.03
CA VAL A 345 -8.59 -1.64 25.02
C VAL A 345 -9.97 -1.56 25.67
N SER A 346 -10.01 -1.31 26.98
CA SER A 346 -11.18 -0.83 27.71
C SER A 346 -10.87 0.45 28.47
N ILE A 347 -11.84 1.36 28.55
CA ILE A 347 -11.74 2.60 29.32
C ILE A 347 -12.81 2.59 30.41
N ASN A 348 -12.42 2.72 31.68
CA ASN A 348 -13.34 2.69 32.83
C ASN A 348 -14.27 1.45 32.87
N GLY A 349 -13.80 0.31 32.37
CA GLY A 349 -14.56 -0.93 32.26
C GLY A 349 -15.35 -1.08 30.97
N ASP A 350 -15.56 -0.01 30.20
CA ASP A 350 -16.26 -0.07 28.92
C ASP A 350 -15.31 -0.55 27.80
N PRO A 351 -15.71 -1.55 26.99
CA PRO A 351 -14.87 -2.02 25.88
C PRO A 351 -14.76 -0.98 24.76
N PHE A 352 -13.53 -0.66 24.37
CA PHE A 352 -13.21 0.25 23.26
C PHE A 352 -12.75 -0.48 21.98
N GLY A 353 -12.40 -1.77 22.09
CA GLY A 353 -12.15 -2.65 20.95
C GLY A 353 -10.68 -2.88 20.60
N LEU A 354 -10.41 -3.31 19.36
CA LEU A 354 -9.09 -3.69 18.86
C LEU A 354 -8.29 -2.45 18.41
N TYR A 355 -7.04 -2.34 18.80
CA TYR A 355 -6.13 -1.26 18.41
C TYR A 355 -4.89 -1.81 17.74
N VAL A 356 -4.34 -1.02 16.81
CA VAL A 356 -2.99 -1.20 16.31
C VAL A 356 -2.04 -0.56 17.34
N GLN A 357 -1.29 -1.37 18.07
CA GLN A 357 -0.33 -0.86 19.06
C GLN A 357 1.03 -0.64 18.40
N VAL A 358 1.53 0.58 18.47
CA VAL A 358 2.77 1.00 17.80
C VAL A 358 3.79 1.44 18.83
N GLU A 359 5.02 0.93 18.69
CA GLU A 359 6.17 1.39 19.44
C GLU A 359 6.37 2.89 19.22
N ALA A 360 6.47 3.66 20.30
CA ALA A 360 6.70 5.08 20.15
C ALA A 360 8.16 5.36 19.75
N SER A 361 8.35 6.17 18.70
CA SER A 361 9.65 6.75 18.33
C SER A 361 10.16 7.66 19.45
N THR A 362 10.94 7.07 20.36
CA THR A 362 11.55 7.67 21.54
C THR A 362 13.01 7.22 21.59
N GLU A 363 13.77 7.68 22.59
CA GLU A 363 15.12 7.16 22.85
C GLU A 363 15.15 5.64 23.01
N ASP A 364 14.09 5.01 23.55
CA ASP A 364 14.02 3.54 23.66
C ASP A 364 13.98 2.87 22.27
N PHE A 365 13.24 3.46 21.32
CA PHE A 365 13.24 3.03 19.93
C PHE A 365 14.59 3.30 19.25
N LEU A 366 15.15 4.50 19.41
CA LEU A 366 16.43 4.86 18.80
C LEU A 366 17.55 3.96 19.30
N GLY A 367 17.56 3.60 20.57
CA GLY A 367 18.57 2.72 21.18
C GLY A 367 18.52 1.27 20.67
N ARG A 368 17.48 0.90 19.92
CA ARG A 368 17.48 -0.36 19.15
C ARG A 368 18.28 -0.26 17.87
N TRP A 369 18.46 0.93 17.29
CA TRP A 369 19.03 1.10 15.95
C TRP A 369 20.35 1.85 15.93
N PHE A 370 20.59 2.71 16.92
CA PHE A 370 21.74 3.61 17.00
C PHE A 370 22.39 3.51 18.38
N GLU A 371 23.71 3.59 18.42
CA GLU A 371 24.49 3.53 19.67
C GLU A 371 24.25 4.78 20.54
N ASP A 372 24.18 5.95 19.90
CA ASP A 372 23.80 7.20 20.54
C ASP A 372 22.35 7.55 20.20
N THR A 373 21.54 7.79 21.22
CA THR A 373 20.12 8.15 21.09
C THR A 373 19.87 9.65 21.30
N LYS A 374 20.91 10.44 21.56
CA LYS A 374 20.79 11.86 21.93
C LYS A 374 20.65 12.80 20.74
N GLY A 375 20.82 12.28 19.52
CA GLY A 375 20.59 13.02 18.29
C GLY A 375 19.21 13.63 18.15
N ASP A 376 19.07 14.50 17.17
CA ASP A 376 17.83 15.22 16.92
C ASP A 376 16.86 14.37 16.11
N LEU A 377 15.61 14.31 16.56
CA LEU A 377 14.55 13.57 15.89
C LEU A 377 13.46 14.56 15.48
N TYR A 378 13.28 14.74 14.18
CA TYR A 378 12.26 15.61 13.60
C TYR A 378 11.12 14.78 13.00
N GLU A 379 9.91 15.31 13.04
CA GLU A 379 8.71 14.72 12.43
C GLU A 379 8.14 15.68 11.37
N GLY A 380 7.70 15.13 10.23
CA GLY A 380 6.92 15.86 9.23
C GLY A 380 5.58 16.36 9.81
N PRO A 381 5.01 17.40 9.21
CA PRO A 381 4.22 17.11 8.01
C PRO A 381 4.63 17.95 6.79
N THR A 382 5.91 18.26 6.65
CA THR A 382 6.46 19.03 5.52
C THR A 382 7.84 18.49 5.11
N ASP A 383 8.42 18.98 4.02
CA ASP A 383 9.78 18.61 3.62
C ASP A 383 10.85 19.26 4.50
N ILE A 384 12.07 18.71 4.50
CA ILE A 384 13.23 19.27 5.20
C ILE A 384 13.56 20.71 4.75
N SER A 385 13.22 21.09 3.51
CA SER A 385 13.35 22.47 3.03
C SER A 385 12.46 23.46 3.80
N ASN A 386 11.40 22.97 4.45
CA ASN A 386 10.54 23.73 5.34
C ASN A 386 10.82 23.41 6.82
N TRP A 387 12.10 23.26 7.17
CA TRP A 387 12.62 22.85 8.48
C TRP A 387 12.00 23.54 9.71
N LYS A 388 11.51 24.77 9.57
CA LYS A 388 10.84 25.52 10.67
C LYS A 388 9.53 24.87 11.09
N ASN A 389 8.86 24.20 10.17
CA ASN A 389 7.55 23.57 10.35
C ASN A 389 7.63 22.06 10.62
N LEU A 390 8.84 21.52 10.81
CA LEU A 390 9.01 20.17 11.34
C LEU A 390 8.82 20.19 12.85
N ASP A 391 8.07 19.22 13.35
CA ASP A 391 7.95 18.97 14.78
C ASP A 391 9.26 18.39 15.31
N LEU A 392 9.60 18.67 16.56
CA LEU A 392 10.77 18.12 17.23
C LEU A 392 10.32 17.14 18.30
N ASP A 393 10.70 15.88 18.13
CA ASP A 393 10.40 14.79 19.07
C ASP A 393 11.51 14.57 20.11
N SER A 394 12.71 15.11 19.85
CA SER A 394 13.83 15.12 20.79
C SER A 394 13.84 16.37 21.68
N ASP A 395 14.86 16.48 22.52
CA ASP A 395 15.01 17.56 23.49
C ASP A 395 15.25 18.92 22.78
N PRO A 396 14.38 19.93 23.00
CA PRO A 396 14.49 21.24 22.35
C PRO A 396 15.72 22.03 22.76
N ASP A 397 16.26 21.81 23.96
CA ASP A 397 17.39 22.59 24.48
C ASP A 397 18.72 22.21 23.80
N ARG A 398 18.79 21.01 23.21
CA ARG A 398 19.97 20.50 22.50
C ARG A 398 19.84 20.50 20.97
N ALA A 399 18.64 20.80 20.45
CA ALA A 399 18.34 20.57 19.05
C ALA A 399 18.98 21.58 18.10
N GLN A 400 19.70 21.08 17.10
CA GLN A 400 20.41 21.88 16.10
C GLN A 400 19.59 22.00 14.80
N ARG A 401 18.38 22.57 14.90
CA ARG A 401 17.44 22.74 13.76
C ARG A 401 18.08 23.40 12.52
N GLY A 402 19.09 24.26 12.69
CA GLY A 402 19.81 24.89 11.58
C GLY A 402 20.53 23.91 10.65
N LEU A 403 20.85 22.70 11.10
CA LEU A 403 21.47 21.67 10.24
C LEU A 403 20.54 21.21 9.11
N LEU A 404 19.22 21.24 9.32
CA LEU A 404 18.25 20.91 8.27
C LEU A 404 18.29 21.90 7.10
N MET A 405 18.64 23.17 7.36
CA MET A 405 18.82 24.18 6.31
C MET A 405 19.99 23.81 5.41
N GLY A 406 21.15 23.47 6.00
CA GLY A 406 22.31 23.00 5.24
C GLY A 406 22.04 21.70 4.48
N PHE A 407 21.28 20.78 5.08
CA PHE A 407 20.87 19.55 4.43
C PHE A 407 19.97 19.79 3.21
N ALA A 408 18.98 20.69 3.35
CA ALA A 408 18.11 21.06 2.23
C ALA A 408 18.87 21.80 1.12
N GLU A 409 19.83 22.67 1.47
CA GLU A 409 20.70 23.34 0.50
C GLU A 409 21.62 22.37 -0.25
N ALA A 410 22.14 21.35 0.44
CA ALA A 410 22.91 20.28 -0.18
C ALA A 410 22.08 19.47 -1.17
N ALA A 411 20.84 19.11 -0.81
CA ALA A 411 19.92 18.43 -1.72
C ALA A 411 19.63 19.26 -2.97
N LYS A 412 19.37 20.56 -2.80
CA LYS A 412 19.15 21.47 -3.93
C LYS A 412 20.39 21.59 -4.81
N ARG A 413 21.58 21.71 -4.22
CA ARG A 413 22.83 21.75 -4.99
C ARG A 413 23.04 20.48 -5.79
N ALA A 414 22.74 19.32 -5.20
CA ALA A 414 22.84 18.04 -5.88
C ALA A 414 21.90 17.95 -7.10
N GLU A 415 20.66 18.43 -6.95
CA GLU A 415 19.71 18.58 -8.06
C GLU A 415 20.23 19.54 -9.14
N ASP A 416 20.69 20.74 -8.76
CA ASP A 416 21.14 21.79 -9.68
C ASP A 416 22.42 21.39 -10.47
N THR A 417 23.28 20.58 -9.86
CA THR A 417 24.58 20.18 -10.44
C THR A 417 24.56 18.80 -11.09
N ASN A 418 23.45 18.06 -11.00
CA ASN A 418 23.35 16.68 -11.46
C ASN A 418 24.42 15.75 -10.83
N ASP A 419 24.71 15.94 -9.54
CA ASP A 419 25.75 15.24 -8.79
C ASP A 419 25.31 15.03 -7.33
N LEU A 420 25.37 13.79 -6.79
CA LEU A 420 24.97 13.53 -5.41
C LEU A 420 26.07 13.80 -4.37
N SER A 421 27.30 14.12 -4.80
CA SER A 421 28.42 14.43 -3.89
C SER A 421 28.09 15.44 -2.78
N PRO A 422 27.26 16.50 -2.99
CA PRO A 422 26.91 17.43 -1.92
C PRO A 422 26.12 16.77 -0.77
N LEU A 423 25.46 15.63 -1.01
CA LEU A 423 24.63 14.91 -0.03
C LEU A 423 25.40 13.86 0.78
N GLU A 424 26.60 13.47 0.35
CA GLU A 424 27.38 12.41 1.00
C GLU A 424 27.71 12.72 2.47
N ASP A 425 27.91 13.98 2.83
CA ASP A 425 28.15 14.39 4.23
C ASP A 425 26.87 14.36 5.09
N TRP A 426 25.69 14.32 4.46
CA TRP A 426 24.41 14.49 5.14
C TRP A 426 23.63 13.20 5.29
N VAL A 427 23.72 12.29 4.33
CA VAL A 427 23.01 11.00 4.32
C VAL A 427 23.94 9.89 3.85
N ASP A 428 23.59 8.65 4.17
CA ASP A 428 24.11 7.51 3.44
C ASP A 428 23.24 7.30 2.19
N LEU A 429 23.84 7.49 1.00
CA LEU A 429 23.08 7.53 -0.26
C LEU A 429 22.38 6.20 -0.56
N GLY A 430 23.05 5.07 -0.35
CA GLY A 430 22.47 3.74 -0.58
C GLY A 430 21.40 3.38 0.46
N HIS A 431 21.58 3.79 1.71
CA HIS A 431 20.54 3.66 2.75
C HIS A 431 19.29 4.48 2.40
N PHE A 432 19.47 5.73 1.95
CA PHE A 432 18.35 6.57 1.52
C PHE A 432 17.66 6.03 0.26
N ALA A 433 18.42 5.52 -0.73
CA ALA A 433 17.86 4.88 -1.90
C ALA A 433 16.97 3.67 -1.54
N ARG A 434 17.41 2.83 -0.58
CA ARG A 434 16.58 1.75 -0.03
C ARG A 434 15.33 2.27 0.68
N PHE A 435 15.42 3.34 1.46
CA PHE A 435 14.26 3.97 2.08
C PHE A 435 13.25 4.44 1.02
N MET A 436 13.72 5.16 0.01
CA MET A 436 12.91 5.62 -1.11
C MET A 436 12.26 4.44 -1.87
N ALA A 437 13.02 3.38 -2.14
CA ALA A 437 12.50 2.17 -2.77
C ALA A 437 11.41 1.49 -1.94
N MET A 438 11.55 1.44 -0.61
CA MET A 438 10.53 0.91 0.29
C MET A 438 9.26 1.76 0.35
N GLU A 439 9.37 3.10 0.39
CA GLU A 439 8.21 4.00 0.30
C GLU A 439 7.42 3.76 -0.99
N ILE A 440 8.12 3.56 -2.10
CA ILE A 440 7.57 3.25 -3.41
C ILE A 440 6.93 1.86 -3.42
N LEU A 441 7.64 0.83 -2.95
CA LEU A 441 7.18 -0.56 -2.93
C LEU A 441 5.96 -0.75 -2.04
N CYS A 442 5.88 0.00 -0.95
CA CYS A 442 4.75 -0.07 -0.01
C CYS A 442 3.57 0.82 -0.40
N ASP A 443 3.68 1.62 -1.46
CA ASP A 443 2.68 2.63 -1.81
C ASP A 443 2.40 3.60 -0.64
N HIS A 444 3.47 4.12 -0.02
CA HIS A 444 3.37 5.11 1.05
C HIS A 444 3.10 6.50 0.46
N TRP A 445 1.89 6.68 -0.05
CA TRP A 445 1.50 7.82 -0.89
C TRP A 445 1.55 9.18 -0.18
N ASP A 446 1.50 9.21 1.14
CA ASP A 446 1.62 10.40 2.00
C ASP A 446 2.82 10.32 2.96
N GLY A 447 3.84 9.54 2.60
CA GLY A 447 5.12 9.41 3.31
C GLY A 447 6.13 10.52 2.98
N TYR A 448 7.43 10.21 2.97
CA TYR A 448 8.43 11.23 2.64
C TYR A 448 8.39 11.63 1.17
N LEU A 449 8.04 10.73 0.24
CA LEU A 449 7.90 11.05 -1.20
C LEU A 449 6.82 12.10 -1.49
N SER A 450 5.90 12.32 -0.55
CA SER A 450 4.88 13.36 -0.59
C SER A 450 4.85 13.98 0.81
N PRO A 451 5.83 14.84 1.11
CA PRO A 451 6.54 14.92 2.37
C PRO A 451 5.60 15.25 3.54
N ASN A 452 5.13 14.20 4.21
CA ASN A 452 4.18 14.29 5.31
C ASN A 452 4.52 13.28 6.42
N ASN A 453 4.24 11.97 6.23
CA ASN A 453 4.37 10.96 7.28
C ASN A 453 5.78 10.33 7.36
N TYR A 454 6.75 11.08 7.87
CA TYR A 454 8.09 10.58 8.12
C TYR A 454 8.70 11.21 9.37
N ARG A 455 9.75 10.57 9.88
CA ARG A 455 10.72 11.18 10.79
C ARG A 455 12.09 11.18 10.17
N VAL A 456 12.93 12.11 10.60
CA VAL A 456 14.35 12.13 10.24
C VAL A 456 15.20 12.29 11.51
N TYR A 457 16.09 11.33 11.73
CA TYR A 457 16.97 11.26 12.88
C TYR A 457 18.39 11.66 12.51
N ARG A 458 18.97 12.60 13.25
CA ARG A 458 20.36 13.02 13.08
C ARG A 458 21.26 12.24 14.04
N ASN A 459 21.89 11.18 13.55
CA ASN A 459 22.77 10.34 14.36
C ASN A 459 24.04 11.13 14.78
N PRO A 460 24.33 11.26 16.08
CA PRO A 460 25.54 11.96 16.55
C PRO A 460 26.84 11.26 16.15
N THR A 461 26.81 9.93 16.01
CA THR A 461 27.99 9.09 15.82
C THR A 461 28.65 9.32 14.45
N ASP A 462 27.86 9.28 13.38
CA ASP A 462 28.33 9.45 11.99
C ASP A 462 27.97 10.82 11.41
N ARG A 463 27.20 11.64 12.15
CA ARG A 463 26.73 12.96 11.75
C ARG A 463 25.78 12.96 10.52
N LYS A 464 25.18 11.83 10.18
CA LYS A 464 24.22 11.68 9.07
C LYS A 464 22.77 11.68 9.55
N PHE A 465 21.87 11.98 8.61
CA PHE A 465 20.43 11.90 8.77
C PHE A 465 19.90 10.55 8.28
N TYR A 466 18.98 9.96 9.04
CA TYR A 466 18.31 8.69 8.74
C TYR A 466 16.80 8.88 8.72
N PHE A 467 16.17 8.50 7.60
CA PHE A 467 14.72 8.59 7.44
C PHE A 467 14.03 7.37 8.03
N ILE A 468 12.90 7.61 8.69
CA ILE A 468 12.12 6.62 9.42
C ILE A 468 10.66 6.78 8.99
N PRO A 469 9.97 5.72 8.54
CA PRO A 469 8.58 5.85 8.12
C PRO A 469 7.69 6.19 9.33
N HIS A 470 6.70 7.05 9.14
CA HIS A 470 5.65 7.34 10.12
C HIS A 470 4.26 7.10 9.52
N GLY A 471 3.20 7.01 10.32
CA GLY A 471 1.80 7.02 9.88
C GLY A 471 1.46 6.06 8.74
N ALA A 472 2.03 4.87 8.70
CA ALA A 472 2.00 4.01 7.52
C ALA A 472 0.81 3.04 7.54
N ASP A 473 -0.39 3.55 7.83
CA ASP A 473 -1.63 2.78 7.88
C ASP A 473 -2.29 2.64 6.49
N GLN A 474 -2.01 3.59 5.59
CA GLN A 474 -2.58 3.63 4.24
C GLN A 474 -1.70 2.97 3.15
N LEU A 475 -0.86 2.00 3.53
CA LEU A 475 0.00 1.28 2.59
C LEU A 475 -0.75 0.30 1.69
N PHE A 476 -0.12 -0.12 0.59
CA PHE A 476 -0.57 -1.22 -0.27
C PHE A 476 -1.97 -1.00 -0.89
N ARG A 477 -2.35 0.26 -1.16
CA ARG A 477 -3.70 0.60 -1.65
C ARG A 477 -3.80 0.66 -3.16
N ASN A 478 -2.73 1.12 -3.82
CA ASN A 478 -2.69 1.36 -5.24
C ASN A 478 -1.35 0.89 -5.81
N SER A 479 -1.33 -0.34 -6.32
CA SER A 479 -0.15 -0.86 -7.01
C SER A 479 0.21 -0.08 -8.28
N ASN A 480 -0.72 0.74 -8.80
CA ASN A 480 -0.52 1.58 -9.99
C ASN A 480 0.16 2.91 -9.68
N ASN A 481 0.47 3.23 -8.42
CA ASN A 481 1.23 4.43 -8.10
C ASN A 481 2.65 4.32 -8.64
N SER A 482 3.10 5.38 -9.33
CA SER A 482 4.38 5.44 -10.04
C SER A 482 5.59 5.41 -9.08
N LEU A 483 6.79 5.04 -9.56
CA LEU A 483 8.06 5.29 -8.85
C LEU A 483 8.21 6.76 -8.46
N PHE A 484 7.54 7.63 -9.21
CA PHE A 484 7.56 9.07 -8.99
C PHE A 484 6.71 9.53 -7.80
N GLY A 485 6.02 8.60 -7.11
CA GLY A 485 5.15 8.92 -5.99
C GLY A 485 3.87 9.64 -6.42
N SER A 486 3.14 10.20 -5.46
CA SER A 486 1.98 11.03 -5.76
C SER A 486 2.43 12.39 -6.31
N SER A 487 1.61 13.05 -7.13
CA SER A 487 1.90 14.39 -7.67
C SER A 487 1.83 15.52 -6.62
N ARG A 488 1.77 15.21 -5.32
CA ARG A 488 1.44 16.16 -4.23
C ARG A 488 2.63 16.87 -3.57
N GLY A 489 3.83 16.76 -4.11
CA GLY A 489 4.97 17.53 -3.64
C GLY A 489 6.29 16.93 -4.11
N ARG A 490 7.34 17.74 -4.15
CA ARG A 490 8.71 17.29 -4.41
C ARG A 490 9.51 17.46 -3.14
N SER A 491 9.88 16.35 -2.51
CA SER A 491 10.78 16.33 -1.36
C SER A 491 12.20 16.59 -1.84
N ALA A 492 12.96 17.45 -1.15
CA ALA A 492 14.23 17.96 -1.68
C ALA A 492 15.23 16.83 -1.99
N VAL A 493 15.39 15.86 -1.08
CA VAL A 493 16.32 14.74 -1.28
C VAL A 493 15.83 13.78 -2.37
N VAL A 494 14.51 13.56 -2.46
CA VAL A 494 13.91 12.74 -3.52
C VAL A 494 14.10 13.38 -4.90
N ALA A 495 14.01 14.71 -4.99
CA ALA A 495 14.26 15.45 -6.22
C ALA A 495 15.72 15.29 -6.67
N ALA A 496 16.68 15.47 -5.76
CA ALA A 496 18.10 15.24 -6.04
C ALA A 496 18.39 13.84 -6.59
N PHE A 497 17.86 12.79 -5.96
CA PHE A 497 18.04 11.41 -6.42
C PHE A 497 17.44 11.15 -7.80
N ARG A 498 16.30 11.77 -8.12
CA ARG A 498 15.63 11.57 -9.42
C ARG A 498 16.26 12.36 -10.55
N SER A 499 16.89 13.48 -10.23
CA SER A 499 17.54 14.33 -11.22
C SER A 499 18.89 13.77 -11.66
N THR A 500 19.53 12.93 -10.83
CA THR A 500 20.89 12.39 -11.05
C THR A 500 20.90 10.97 -11.63
N ASP A 501 21.85 10.70 -12.53
CA ASP A 501 22.05 9.34 -13.06
C ASP A 501 22.51 8.37 -11.96
N GLU A 502 23.41 8.84 -11.08
CA GLU A 502 23.82 8.09 -9.88
C GLU A 502 22.64 7.76 -8.98
N GLY A 503 21.76 8.72 -8.68
CA GLY A 503 20.59 8.50 -7.83
C GLY A 503 19.58 7.52 -8.43
N LYS A 504 19.38 7.55 -9.76
CA LYS A 504 18.56 6.56 -10.47
C LYS A 504 19.16 5.16 -10.37
N LEU A 505 20.46 5.01 -10.58
CA LEU A 505 21.17 3.74 -10.44
C LEU A 505 21.08 3.19 -9.01
N LEU A 506 21.30 4.02 -7.99
CA LEU A 506 21.15 3.61 -6.59
C LEU A 506 19.72 3.15 -6.26
N LEU A 507 18.71 3.83 -6.82
CA LEU A 507 17.31 3.44 -6.67
C LEU A 507 17.01 2.11 -7.36
N GLU A 508 17.54 1.89 -8.57
CA GLU A 508 17.42 0.66 -9.32
C GLU A 508 18.06 -0.52 -8.56
N GLU A 509 19.30 -0.35 -8.08
CA GLU A 509 20.01 -1.33 -7.26
C GLU A 509 19.22 -1.70 -6.00
N ALA A 510 18.70 -0.68 -5.28
CA ALA A 510 17.89 -0.89 -4.10
C ALA A 510 16.61 -1.69 -4.43
N MET A 511 15.91 -1.33 -5.50
CA MET A 511 14.69 -2.02 -5.93
C MET A 511 14.97 -3.46 -6.35
N HIS A 512 16.04 -3.72 -7.11
CA HIS A 512 16.48 -5.07 -7.48
C HIS A 512 16.80 -5.92 -6.26
N TYR A 513 17.54 -5.37 -5.29
CA TYR A 513 17.80 -6.07 -4.03
C TYR A 513 16.51 -6.40 -3.29
N LEU A 514 15.63 -5.41 -3.07
CA LEU A 514 14.39 -5.60 -2.31
C LEU A 514 13.48 -6.62 -2.99
N LEU A 515 13.32 -6.56 -4.31
CA LEU A 515 12.54 -7.52 -5.10
C LEU A 515 13.14 -8.93 -5.07
N GLY A 516 14.47 -9.05 -5.12
CA GLY A 516 15.17 -10.33 -5.09
C GLY A 516 15.28 -10.99 -3.72
N THR A 517 15.00 -10.27 -2.62
CA THR A 517 15.24 -10.76 -1.25
C THR A 517 14.03 -10.66 -0.34
N ILE A 518 13.55 -9.43 -0.07
CA ILE A 518 12.53 -9.14 0.95
C ILE A 518 11.12 -9.24 0.37
N TRP A 519 10.93 -8.85 -0.88
CA TRP A 519 9.63 -8.74 -1.53
C TRP A 519 9.16 -10.07 -2.12
N ASN A 520 8.96 -11.07 -1.27
CA ASN A 520 8.44 -12.37 -1.68
C ASN A 520 6.90 -12.38 -1.57
N PRO A 521 6.14 -12.36 -2.69
CA PRO A 521 4.68 -12.22 -2.64
C PRO A 521 3.99 -13.35 -1.87
N GLU A 522 4.42 -14.60 -2.05
CA GLU A 522 3.80 -15.75 -1.38
C GLU A 522 3.98 -15.69 0.14
N LYS A 523 5.20 -15.39 0.62
CA LYS A 523 5.48 -15.25 2.05
C LYS A 523 4.74 -14.06 2.65
N ILE A 524 4.69 -12.93 1.94
CA ILE A 524 3.97 -11.74 2.41
C ILE A 524 2.46 -12.02 2.50
N GLN A 525 1.86 -12.62 1.47
CA GLN A 525 0.45 -12.99 1.49
C GLN A 525 0.14 -14.00 2.61
N ALA A 526 1.01 -14.98 2.85
CA ALA A 526 0.87 -15.91 3.97
C ALA A 526 0.88 -15.17 5.33
N ARG A 527 1.80 -14.21 5.50
CA ARG A 527 1.87 -13.37 6.71
C ARG A 527 0.62 -12.52 6.91
N ILE A 528 0.09 -11.92 5.85
CA ILE A 528 -1.18 -11.16 5.89
C ILE A 528 -2.31 -12.04 6.41
N MET A 529 -2.43 -13.26 5.89
CA MET A 529 -3.48 -14.19 6.31
C MET A 529 -3.29 -14.68 7.75
N GLN A 530 -2.04 -14.92 8.17
CA GLN A 530 -1.73 -15.25 9.56
C GLN A 530 -2.15 -14.12 10.51
N ASP A 531 -1.77 -12.88 10.21
CA ASP A 531 -2.14 -11.72 11.02
C ASP A 531 -3.67 -11.51 11.04
N TYR A 532 -4.34 -11.67 9.89
CA TYR A 532 -5.80 -11.59 9.82
C TYR A 532 -6.49 -12.65 10.70
N ASN A 533 -6.10 -13.92 10.57
CA ASN A 533 -6.69 -15.00 11.36
C ASN A 533 -6.51 -14.77 12.86
N ARG A 534 -5.36 -14.25 13.27
CA ARG A 534 -5.04 -13.89 14.65
C ARG A 534 -5.96 -12.79 15.19
N ILE A 535 -6.23 -11.75 14.41
CA ILE A 535 -6.99 -10.57 14.89
C ILE A 535 -8.50 -10.63 14.60
N ARG A 536 -8.95 -11.49 13.67
CA ARG A 536 -10.35 -11.57 13.24
C ARG A 536 -11.36 -11.73 14.40
N PRO A 537 -11.13 -12.57 15.43
CA PRO A 537 -12.03 -12.66 16.58
C PRO A 537 -12.16 -11.33 17.33
N HIS A 538 -11.07 -10.57 17.42
CA HIS A 538 -11.04 -9.27 18.10
C HIS A 538 -11.69 -8.16 17.27
N ILE A 539 -11.58 -8.20 15.94
CA ILE A 539 -12.34 -7.30 15.04
C ILE A 539 -13.84 -7.54 15.20
N HIS A 540 -14.25 -8.82 15.30
CA HIS A 540 -15.66 -9.17 15.49
C HIS A 540 -16.19 -8.67 16.85
N ALA A 541 -15.39 -8.80 17.92
CA ALA A 541 -15.72 -8.37 19.28
C ALA A 541 -15.57 -6.85 19.52
N ASP A 542 -15.03 -6.10 18.56
CA ASP A 542 -14.78 -4.67 18.70
C ASP A 542 -16.10 -3.87 18.70
N ALA A 543 -16.47 -3.39 19.89
CA ALA A 543 -17.69 -2.63 20.14
C ALA A 543 -17.74 -1.28 19.41
N LYS A 544 -16.59 -0.72 19.01
CA LYS A 544 -16.47 0.60 18.37
C LYS A 544 -15.85 0.52 16.98
N ARG A 545 -15.91 -0.66 16.34
CA ARG A 545 -15.22 -0.89 15.08
C ARG A 545 -15.57 0.19 14.05
N PRO A 546 -14.57 0.78 13.37
CA PRO A 546 -14.82 1.80 12.36
C PRO A 546 -15.42 1.23 11.07
N TYR A 547 -15.35 -0.09 10.87
CA TYR A 547 -15.77 -0.80 9.66
C TYR A 547 -16.49 -2.09 10.01
N ASP A 548 -17.40 -2.53 9.15
CA ASP A 548 -17.98 -3.87 9.24
C ASP A 548 -17.01 -4.94 8.69
N LEU A 549 -17.28 -6.21 9.04
CA LEU A 549 -16.38 -7.31 8.68
C LEU A 549 -16.27 -7.51 7.15
N PHE A 550 -17.32 -7.15 6.40
CA PHE A 550 -17.29 -7.27 4.94
C PHE A 550 -16.33 -6.25 4.32
N GLU A 551 -16.34 -5.01 4.78
CA GLU A 551 -15.35 -4.01 4.36
C GLU A 551 -13.92 -4.42 4.76
N VAL A 552 -13.74 -5.00 5.95
CA VAL A 552 -12.43 -5.53 6.37
C VAL A 552 -11.94 -6.59 5.38
N GLU A 553 -12.77 -7.61 5.11
CA GLU A 553 -12.41 -8.73 4.24
C GLU A 553 -12.22 -8.28 2.78
N ASP A 554 -13.02 -7.34 2.29
CA ASP A 554 -12.85 -6.73 0.97
C ASP A 554 -11.49 -6.02 0.82
N ARG A 555 -11.12 -5.17 1.79
CA ARG A 555 -9.83 -4.46 1.75
C ARG A 555 -8.65 -5.36 2.05
N LEU A 556 -8.84 -6.46 2.77
CA LEU A 556 -7.86 -7.52 2.90
C LEU A 556 -7.56 -8.14 1.53
N GLN A 557 -8.59 -8.45 0.74
CA GLN A 557 -8.42 -8.97 -0.62
C GLN A 557 -7.72 -7.96 -1.54
N ASP A 558 -8.04 -6.67 -1.44
CA ASP A 558 -7.30 -5.63 -2.18
C ASP A 558 -5.81 -5.60 -1.79
N THR A 559 -5.51 -5.74 -0.50
CA THR A 559 -4.14 -5.78 0.02
C THR A 559 -3.40 -7.03 -0.47
N LEU A 560 -4.04 -8.20 -0.51
CA LEU A 560 -3.45 -9.42 -1.09
C LEU A 560 -3.19 -9.26 -2.60
N LYS A 561 -4.15 -8.69 -3.34
CA LYS A 561 -4.03 -8.37 -4.77
C LYS A 561 -2.95 -7.32 -5.06
N TYR A 562 -2.63 -6.46 -4.10
CA TYR A 562 -1.52 -5.51 -4.23
C TYR A 562 -0.22 -6.26 -4.52
N PHE A 563 0.12 -7.27 -3.73
CA PHE A 563 1.39 -7.99 -3.88
C PHE A 563 1.46 -8.82 -5.18
N SER A 564 0.35 -9.40 -5.63
CA SER A 564 0.31 -10.14 -6.91
C SER A 564 0.49 -9.25 -8.15
N LYS A 565 0.19 -7.96 -8.04
CA LYS A 565 0.35 -6.97 -9.12
C LYS A 565 1.62 -6.15 -8.97
N ALA A 566 2.05 -5.90 -7.74
CA ALA A 566 3.16 -5.01 -7.42
C ALA A 566 4.45 -5.49 -8.07
N GLU A 567 4.82 -6.76 -7.96
CA GLU A 567 6.06 -7.27 -8.57
C GLU A 567 6.16 -6.90 -10.05
N ARG A 568 5.09 -7.17 -10.80
CA ARG A 568 4.96 -6.85 -12.22
C ARG A 568 5.06 -5.34 -12.48
N LEU A 569 4.31 -4.53 -11.74
CA LEU A 569 4.31 -3.07 -11.89
C LEU A 569 5.65 -2.44 -11.51
N LYS A 570 6.38 -3.02 -10.55
CA LYS A 570 7.68 -2.53 -10.09
C LYS A 570 8.78 -2.82 -11.10
N ARG A 571 8.75 -3.98 -11.75
CA ARG A 571 9.64 -4.25 -12.90
C ARG A 571 9.49 -3.21 -14.00
N TRP A 572 8.27 -2.81 -14.34
CA TRP A 572 8.03 -1.78 -15.36
C TRP A 572 8.44 -0.39 -14.98
N GLN A 573 8.23 -0.11 -13.71
CA GLN A 573 8.67 1.10 -13.09
C GLN A 573 10.19 1.21 -13.17
N LEU A 574 10.92 0.14 -12.86
CA LEU A 574 12.37 0.07 -13.04
C LEU A 574 12.77 0.30 -14.50
N MET A 575 12.13 -0.39 -15.45
CA MET A 575 12.36 -0.15 -16.88
C MET A 575 12.11 1.31 -17.29
N ALA A 576 11.15 1.99 -16.66
CA ALA A 576 10.87 3.40 -16.95
C ALA A 576 11.94 4.35 -16.43
N LEU A 577 12.84 3.91 -15.53
CA LEU A 577 14.03 4.69 -15.18
C LEU A 577 15.03 4.74 -16.35
N ASP A 578 14.99 3.73 -17.22
CA ASP A 578 15.88 3.61 -18.38
C ASP A 578 15.23 4.13 -19.68
N ASP A 579 13.90 4.23 -19.74
CA ASP A 579 13.13 4.65 -20.93
C ASP A 579 12.17 5.82 -20.65
N ARG A 580 12.49 6.98 -21.24
CA ARG A 580 11.75 8.25 -21.09
C ARG A 580 10.36 8.24 -21.73
N GLU A 581 10.14 7.49 -22.81
CA GLU A 581 8.82 7.40 -23.43
C GLU A 581 7.87 6.57 -22.57
N LEU A 582 8.38 5.45 -22.02
CA LEU A 582 7.66 4.65 -21.05
C LEU A 582 7.36 5.45 -19.78
N GLU A 583 8.33 6.25 -19.32
CA GLU A 583 8.19 7.18 -18.19
C GLU A 583 6.99 8.13 -18.38
N GLU A 584 6.92 8.80 -19.54
CA GLU A 584 5.86 9.75 -19.85
C GLU A 584 4.48 9.05 -19.88
N ARG A 585 4.41 7.85 -20.45
CA ARG A 585 3.16 7.07 -20.52
C ARG A 585 2.67 6.65 -19.14
N LEU A 586 3.56 6.20 -18.25
CA LEU A 586 3.21 5.83 -16.88
C LEU A 586 2.81 7.04 -16.03
N SER A 587 3.44 8.20 -16.23
CA SER A 587 3.09 9.45 -15.53
C SER A 587 1.65 9.92 -15.81
N ARG A 588 1.13 9.69 -17.03
CA ARG A 588 -0.23 10.08 -17.44
C ARG A 588 -1.33 9.24 -16.78
N LEU A 589 -1.00 8.08 -16.21
CA LEU A 589 -1.95 7.23 -15.50
C LEU A 589 -2.16 7.69 -14.06
N SER A 590 -1.10 8.16 -13.39
CA SER A 590 -1.17 8.61 -12.00
C SER A 590 -1.84 9.99 -11.87
N SER A 591 -1.75 10.84 -12.90
CA SER A 591 -2.37 12.19 -12.92
C SER A 591 -3.92 12.17 -12.95
N ARG A 592 -4.55 11.00 -13.13
CA ARG A 592 -5.99 10.80 -12.93
C ARG A 592 -6.33 10.49 -11.47
N SER A 593 -5.83 11.27 -10.51
CA SER A 593 -6.17 11.09 -9.10
C SER A 593 -7.41 11.90 -8.68
N ARG A 594 -8.50 11.17 -8.43
CA ARG A 594 -9.72 11.34 -7.59
C ARG A 594 -10.11 12.64 -6.83
N TRP A 595 -9.42 13.77 -6.94
CA TRP A 595 -9.93 15.05 -6.44
C TRP A 595 -9.59 16.13 -7.47
N GLY A 596 -10.63 16.57 -8.18
CA GLY A 596 -10.55 17.71 -9.08
C GLY A 596 -10.19 18.99 -8.31
N ARG A 597 -9.53 19.89 -9.02
CA ARG A 597 -9.08 21.23 -8.60
C ARG A 597 -10.12 22.01 -7.82
#